data_AF-V7CYW3-F1
#
_entry.id   AF-V7CYW3-F1
#
_cell.length_a   1.000
_cell.length_b   1.000
_cell.length_c   1.000
_cell.angle_alpha   90.00
_cell.angle_beta   90.00
_cell.angle_gamma   90.00
#
_symmetry.space_group_name_H-M   'P 1'
#
loop_
_entity.id
_entity.type
_entity.pdbx_description
1 polymer ?
#
loop_
_entity_poly.entity_id
_entity_poly.type
_entity_poly.pdbx_seq_one_letter_code
_entity_poly.pdbx_strand_id
1 'polypeptide(L)'
;AFKWCAATVVSAERLKRYVFHKICSELPDEPFCIVYVHTTVQKEDNSPGITILRWIYEELPADFKDRLQTVYFIHPGLRSRLVIAAVGRFFLSGGLYWKIKY
;
A
#
# COMPACT_ATOMS: atom_id res chain seq x y z
N ALA A 1 13.48 -8.42 5.08
CA ALA A 1 12.80 -9.05 6.22
C ALA A 1 11.28 -8.78 6.19
N PHE A 2 10.44 -9.78 6.47
CA PHE A 2 8.98 -9.63 6.56
C PHE A 2 8.61 -9.18 7.98
N LYS A 3 7.79 -8.12 8.12
CA LYS A 3 7.37 -7.57 9.42
C LYS A 3 5.87 -7.30 9.40
N TRP A 4 5.17 -7.86 10.38
CA TRP A 4 3.72 -7.78 10.52
C TRP A 4 3.33 -6.57 11.39
N CYS A 5 2.36 -5.78 10.93
CA CYS A 5 1.81 -4.64 11.68
C CYS A 5 0.33 -4.89 11.94
N ALA A 6 -0.07 -5.05 13.21
CA ALA A 6 -1.48 -5.13 13.58
C ALA A 6 -2.11 -3.74 13.43
N ALA A 7 -3.07 -3.61 12.51
CA ALA A 7 -3.62 -2.31 12.11
C ALA A 7 -4.49 -1.61 13.18
N THR A 8 -4.97 -2.32 14.20
CA THR A 8 -5.66 -1.73 15.37
C THR A 8 -4.76 -0.88 16.27
N VAL A 9 -3.45 -1.14 16.26
CA VAL A 9 -2.50 -0.53 17.22
C VAL A 9 -1.64 0.54 16.54
N VAL A 10 -1.69 0.64 15.21
CA VAL A 10 -0.80 1.50 14.43
C VAL A 10 -1.62 2.60 13.75
N SER A 11 -1.45 3.84 14.22
CA SER A 11 -2.08 5.00 13.57
C SER A 11 -1.62 5.15 12.11
N ALA A 12 -2.41 5.85 11.30
CA ALA A 12 -2.09 6.16 9.91
C ALA A 12 -0.68 6.76 9.75
N GLU A 13 -0.35 7.72 10.62
CA GLU A 13 0.92 8.43 10.65
C GLU A 13 2.08 7.48 10.99
N ARG A 14 1.85 6.58 11.95
CA ARG A 14 2.86 5.61 12.39
C ARG A 14 3.12 4.57 11.30
N LEU A 15 2.08 4.10 10.62
CA LEU A 15 2.21 3.22 9.46
C LEU A 15 3.00 3.91 8.35
N LYS A 16 2.64 5.16 8.03
CA LYS A 16 3.36 5.95 7.02
C LYS A 16 4.84 6.09 7.37
N ARG A 17 5.18 6.57 8.57
CA ARG A 17 6.57 6.72 9.03
C ARG A 17 7.34 5.40 8.96
N TYR A 18 6.71 4.29 9.34
CA TYR A 18 7.31 2.97 9.25
C TYR A 18 7.61 2.56 7.81
N VAL A 19 6.64 2.72 6.90
CA VAL A 19 6.82 2.39 5.48
C VAL A 19 7.94 3.22 4.86
N PHE A 20 7.95 4.54 5.12
CA PHE A 20 9.01 5.43 4.63
C PHE A 20 10.38 5.03 5.16
N HIS A 21 10.49 4.84 6.47
CA HIS A 21 11.75 4.40 7.07
C HIS A 21 12.22 3.09 6.43
N LYS A 22 11.33 2.11 6.27
CA LYS A 22 11.67 0.80 5.69
C LYS A 22 12.14 0.93 4.25
N ILE A 23 11.43 1.69 3.43
CA ILE A 23 11.81 1.91 2.02
C ILE A 23 13.15 2.63 1.95
N CYS A 24 13.34 3.73 2.68
CA CYS A 24 14.55 4.54 2.58
C CYS A 24 15.79 3.89 3.21
N SER A 25 15.63 2.99 4.18
CA SER A 25 16.76 2.35 4.88
C SER A 25 17.09 0.95 4.39
N GLU A 26 16.11 0.19 3.89
CA GLU A 26 16.30 -1.23 3.58
C GLU A 26 16.26 -1.54 2.07
N LEU A 27 15.75 -0.63 1.20
CA LEU A 27 15.65 -0.93 -0.23
C LEU A 27 16.91 -0.50 -1.01
N PRO A 28 17.51 -1.40 -1.80
CA PRO A 28 18.63 -1.07 -2.69
C PRO A 28 18.15 -0.18 -3.83
N ASP A 29 19.04 0.57 -4.48
CA ASP A 29 18.74 1.53 -5.58
C ASP A 29 18.11 0.94 -6.85
N GLU A 30 17.72 -0.33 -6.80
CA GLU A 30 17.09 -1.08 -7.86
C GLU A 30 15.55 -0.94 -7.85
N PRO A 31 14.88 -1.34 -8.95
CA PRO A 31 13.43 -1.46 -8.98
C PRO A 31 12.92 -2.47 -7.95
N PHE A 32 11.77 -2.18 -7.33
CA PHE A 32 11.20 -3.04 -6.30
C PHE A 32 9.69 -3.19 -6.44
N CYS A 33 9.16 -4.19 -5.74
CA CYS A 33 7.72 -4.45 -5.64
C CYS A 33 7.28 -4.42 -4.17
N ILE A 34 6.04 -3.99 -3.94
CA ILE A 34 5.40 -4.05 -2.61
C ILE A 34 4.39 -5.18 -2.62
N VAL A 35 4.40 -6.01 -1.58
CA VAL A 35 3.37 -7.02 -1.36
C VAL A 35 2.51 -6.56 -0.19
N TYR A 36 1.25 -6.24 -0.50
CA TYR A 36 0.23 -5.92 0.47
C TYR A 36 -0.67 -7.14 0.70
N VAL A 37 -0.47 -7.81 1.83
CA VAL A 37 -1.22 -9.00 2.22
C VAL A 37 -2.51 -8.56 2.92
N HIS A 38 -3.64 -8.81 2.29
CA HIS A 38 -4.98 -8.45 2.76
C HIS A 38 -5.76 -9.68 3.26
N THR A 39 -5.08 -10.60 3.96
CA THR A 39 -5.71 -11.81 4.52
C THR A 39 -6.50 -11.48 5.77
N THR A 40 -7.72 -12.02 5.90
CA THR A 40 -8.60 -11.87 7.09
C THR A 40 -8.84 -10.41 7.52
N VAL A 41 -8.77 -9.48 6.57
CA VAL A 41 -8.92 -8.05 6.88
C VAL A 41 -10.40 -7.71 7.11
N GLN A 42 -10.68 -7.18 8.29
CA GLN A 42 -11.93 -6.55 8.68
C GLN A 42 -11.73 -5.02 8.64
N LYS A 43 -12.57 -4.33 7.87
CA LYS A 43 -12.41 -2.90 7.57
C LYS A 43 -12.29 -2.03 8.83
N GLU A 44 -13.01 -2.39 9.89
CA GLU A 44 -13.14 -1.62 11.13
C GLU A 44 -12.04 -1.94 12.15
N ASP A 45 -11.26 -2.99 11.91
CA ASP A 45 -10.33 -3.55 12.89
C ASP A 45 -8.89 -3.43 12.37
N ASN A 46 -8.59 -4.02 11.22
CA ASN A 46 -7.22 -4.24 10.78
C ASN A 46 -6.96 -3.76 9.34
N SER A 47 -7.73 -2.77 8.87
CA SER A 47 -7.51 -2.15 7.55
C SER A 47 -7.15 -0.67 7.67
N PRO A 48 -5.98 -0.23 7.17
CA PRO A 48 -5.70 1.20 7.01
C PRO A 48 -6.61 1.86 5.94
N GLY A 49 -7.30 1.05 5.13
CA GLY A 49 -8.16 1.55 4.06
C GLY A 49 -7.38 2.17 2.88
N ILE A 50 -8.12 2.44 1.80
CA ILE A 50 -7.54 2.88 0.54
C ILE A 50 -6.94 4.29 0.60
N THR A 51 -7.51 5.16 1.45
CA THR A 51 -7.07 6.55 1.61
C THR A 51 -5.68 6.65 2.22
N ILE A 52 -5.37 5.83 3.24
CA ILE A 52 -4.04 5.81 3.84
C ILE A 52 -3.02 5.26 2.85
N LEU A 53 -3.36 4.21 2.08
CA LEU A 53 -2.48 3.68 1.04
C LEU A 53 -2.17 4.73 -0.05
N ARG A 54 -3.19 5.49 -0.48
CA ARG A 54 -3.02 6.62 -1.39
C ARG A 54 -2.08 7.66 -0.80
N TRP A 55 -2.32 8.07 0.45
CA TRP A 55 -1.54 9.09 1.13
C TRP A 55 -0.06 8.73 1.25
N ILE A 56 0.23 7.47 1.64
CA ILE A 56 1.61 6.96 1.70
C ILE A 56 2.27 7.05 0.32
N TYR A 57 1.59 6.63 -0.75
CA TYR A 57 2.15 6.68 -2.10
C TYR A 57 2.35 8.11 -2.61
N GLU A 58 1.41 9.02 -2.34
CA GLU A 58 1.50 10.41 -2.81
C GLU A 58 2.69 11.15 -2.16
N GLU A 59 2.97 10.88 -0.89
CA GLU A 59 4.11 11.50 -0.20
C GLU A 59 5.46 10.83 -0.46
N LEU A 60 5.50 9.64 -1.09
CA LEU A 60 6.78 9.02 -1.42
C LEU A 60 7.62 9.98 -2.27
N PRO A 61 8.95 10.00 -2.13
CA PRO A 61 9.80 10.72 -3.08
C PRO A 61 9.66 10.16 -4.50
N ALA A 62 9.88 11.01 -5.51
CA ALA A 62 9.63 10.66 -6.91
C ALA A 62 10.49 9.48 -7.39
N ASP A 63 11.75 9.41 -6.96
CA ASP A 63 12.68 8.32 -7.26
C ASP A 63 12.17 6.96 -6.80
N PHE A 64 11.61 6.87 -5.58
CA PHE A 64 10.98 5.65 -5.09
C PHE A 64 9.69 5.31 -5.84
N LYS A 65 8.90 6.31 -6.25
CA LYS A 65 7.72 6.06 -7.10
C LYS A 65 8.14 5.47 -8.43
N ASP A 66 9.17 5.99 -9.07
CA ASP A 66 9.62 5.52 -10.38
C ASP A 66 10.18 4.09 -10.32
N ARG A 67 10.91 3.78 -9.24
CA ARG A 67 11.45 2.44 -8.98
C ARG A 67 10.41 1.41 -8.53
N LEU A 68 9.29 1.85 -7.94
CA LEU A 68 8.19 0.97 -7.59
C LEU A 68 7.50 0.45 -8.86
N GLN A 69 7.71 -0.82 -9.19
CA GLN A 69 7.18 -1.45 -10.41
C GLN A 69 5.76 -1.96 -10.22
N THR A 70 5.49 -2.62 -9.10
CA THR A 70 4.20 -3.28 -8.86
C THR A 70 3.85 -3.34 -7.38
N VAL A 71 2.57 -3.20 -7.09
CA VAL A 71 1.96 -3.42 -5.77
C VAL A 71 1.06 -4.65 -5.87
N TYR A 72 1.50 -5.77 -5.34
CA TYR A 72 0.72 -7.00 -5.29
C TYR A 72 -0.25 -6.96 -4.11
N PHE A 73 -1.54 -7.01 -4.40
CA PHE A 73 -2.61 -7.06 -3.43
C PHE A 73 -3.04 -8.52 -3.28
N ILE A 74 -2.53 -9.18 -2.23
CA ILE A 74 -2.72 -10.63 -2.04
C ILE A 74 -3.90 -10.88 -1.11
N HIS A 75 -4.73 -11.88 -1.43
CA HIS A 75 -6.00 -12.20 -0.74
C HIS A 75 -7.02 -11.04 -0.61
N PRO A 76 -7.21 -10.16 -1.60
CA PRO A 76 -8.26 -9.15 -1.53
C PRO A 76 -9.63 -9.85 -1.52
N GLY A 77 -10.47 -9.52 -0.54
CA GLY A 77 -11.86 -9.94 -0.56
C GLY A 77 -12.57 -9.41 -1.80
N LEU A 78 -13.64 -10.09 -2.25
CA LEU A 78 -14.40 -9.70 -3.44
C LEU A 78 -14.85 -8.23 -3.40
N ARG A 79 -15.32 -7.76 -2.23
CA ARG A 79 -15.70 -6.37 -2.00
C ARG A 79 -14.54 -5.40 -2.23
N SER A 80 -13.34 -5.70 -1.76
CA SER A 80 -12.16 -4.85 -1.96
C SER A 80 -11.79 -4.76 -3.44
N ARG A 81 -11.87 -5.87 -4.19
CA ARG A 81 -11.63 -5.88 -5.64
C ARG A 81 -12.64 -5.00 -6.37
N LEU A 82 -13.92 -5.11 -6.03
CA LEU A 82 -14.98 -4.30 -6.62
C LEU A 82 -14.81 -2.81 -6.32
N VAL A 83 -14.47 -2.46 -5.07
CA VAL A 83 -14.21 -1.06 -4.68
C VAL A 83 -13.03 -0.50 -5.47
N ILE A 84 -11.90 -1.21 -5.54
CA ILE A 84 -10.73 -0.70 -6.28
C ILE A 84 -11.03 -0.65 -7.78
N ALA A 85 -11.77 -1.60 -8.36
CA ALA A 85 -12.15 -1.56 -9.77
C ALA A 85 -13.12 -0.40 -10.10
N ALA A 86 -14.11 -0.16 -9.24
CA ALA A 86 -15.15 0.85 -9.47
C ALA A 86 -14.65 2.27 -9.20
N VAL A 87 -13.90 2.47 -8.12
CA VAL A 87 -13.52 3.81 -7.67
C VAL A 87 -12.00 4.03 -7.60
N GLY A 88 -11.18 2.99 -7.68
CA GLY A 88 -9.72 3.10 -7.53
C GLY A 88 -9.07 4.05 -8.54
N ARG A 89 -9.61 4.17 -9.76
CA ARG A 89 -9.10 5.12 -10.77
C ARG A 89 -9.27 6.59 -10.34
N PHE A 90 -10.23 6.90 -9.48
CA PHE A 90 -10.49 8.25 -8.95
C PHE A 90 -9.81 8.49 -7.60
N PHE A 91 -9.76 7.45 -6.75
CA PHE A 91 -9.23 7.57 -5.38
C PHE A 91 -7.74 7.28 -5.27
N LEU A 92 -7.15 6.50 -6.16
CA LEU A 92 -5.71 6.29 -6.21
C LEU A 92 -5.10 7.27 -7.20
N SER A 93 -3.91 7.78 -6.90
CA SER A 93 -3.16 8.56 -7.88
C SER A 93 -2.89 7.70 -9.12
N GLY A 94 -2.93 8.31 -10.31
CA GLY A 94 -2.86 7.58 -11.58
C GLY A 94 -1.68 6.60 -11.63
N GLY A 95 -0.51 6.99 -11.12
CA GLY A 95 0.66 6.11 -11.07
C GLY A 95 0.48 4.88 -10.16
N LEU A 96 -0.23 4.99 -9.04
CA LEU A 96 -0.45 3.85 -8.13
C LEU A 96 -1.47 2.87 -8.67
N TYR A 97 -2.60 3.35 -9.22
CA TYR A 97 -3.67 2.50 -9.75
C TYR A 97 -3.14 1.50 -10.78
N TRP A 98 -2.30 1.97 -11.71
CA TRP A 98 -1.74 1.13 -12.78
C TRP A 98 -0.72 0.10 -12.30
N LYS A 99 -0.13 0.32 -11.11
CA LYS A 99 0.86 -0.56 -10.50
C LYS A 99 0.22 -1.68 -9.66
N ILE A 100 -1.07 -1.60 -9.35
CA ILE A 100 -1.75 -2.63 -8.55
C ILE A 100 -2.00 -3.89 -9.39
N LYS A 101 -1.62 -5.04 -8.83
CA LYS A 101 -1.93 -6.38 -9.33
C LYS A 101 -2.59 -7.20 -8.22
N TYR A 102 -3.49 -8.11 -8.59
CA TYR A 102 -4.22 -8.99 -7.65
C TYR A 102 -3.80 -10.44 -7.83
#